data_AF-A0A964BG24-F1
#
_entry.id   AF-A0A964BG24-F1
#
_cell.length_a   1.000
_cell.length_b   1.000
_cell.length_c   1.000
_cell.angle_alpha   90.00
_cell.angle_beta   90.00
_cell.angle_gamma   90.00
#
_symmetry.space_group_name_H-M   'P 1'
#
loop_
_entity.id
_entity.type
_entity.pdbx_description
1 polymer ?
#
loop_
_entity_poly.entity_id
_entity_poly.type
_entity_poly.pdbx_seq_one_letter_code
_entity_poly.pdbx_strand_id
1 'polypeptide(L)'
;MARARSSLILAAFATLLLGCQPALDPATTRGASGADCIALFQQYDILDRFMPTPRRDRWSVPPELMRQAEWLRDGGCVTLSADLAGMEDLPVVPVSDSGAAVPPTTIHVGVVTTSEDDARANRYFEARGLRAFSIGKPGLGRRVYVGPLGTAGALEGARQAALEAGFAYPYPIGN
;
A
#
# COMPACT_ATOMS: atom_id res chain seq x y z
N MET A 1 23.98 -22.02 -76.64
CA MET A 1 24.97 -22.89 -75.98
C MET A 1 25.32 -22.27 -74.63
N ALA A 2 25.19 -23.06 -73.59
CA ALA A 2 25.20 -22.65 -72.19
C ALA A 2 26.62 -22.40 -71.65
N ARG A 3 26.75 -21.40 -70.78
CA ARG A 3 27.73 -21.38 -69.69
C ARG A 3 27.11 -20.76 -68.44
N ALA A 4 26.78 -21.63 -67.50
CA ALA A 4 26.48 -21.31 -66.11
C ALA A 4 27.79 -21.13 -65.32
N ARG A 5 27.75 -20.27 -64.30
CA ARG A 5 28.54 -20.27 -63.03
C ARG A 5 28.23 -18.94 -62.33
N SER A 6 27.51 -18.88 -61.21
CA SER A 6 27.75 -19.43 -59.86
C SER A 6 28.12 -18.29 -58.91
N SER A 7 27.27 -18.14 -57.89
CA SER A 7 27.61 -17.73 -56.52
C SER A 7 27.88 -16.26 -56.24
N LEU A 8 27.01 -15.62 -55.44
CA LEU A 8 27.23 -15.47 -54.00
C LEU A 8 25.99 -14.86 -53.33
N ILE A 9 25.32 -15.69 -52.53
CA ILE A 9 24.28 -15.30 -51.58
C ILE A 9 25.02 -14.82 -50.32
N LEU A 10 24.90 -13.54 -49.98
CA LEU A 10 25.24 -13.03 -48.65
C LEU A 10 23.93 -12.81 -47.88
N ALA A 11 23.58 -13.78 -47.04
CA ALA A 11 22.49 -13.65 -46.09
C ALA A 11 23.01 -12.85 -44.88
N ALA A 12 22.56 -11.60 -44.74
CA ALA A 12 22.73 -10.83 -43.51
C ALA A 12 21.68 -11.30 -42.50
N PHE A 13 22.07 -12.24 -41.63
CA PHE A 13 21.33 -12.59 -40.42
C PHE A 13 21.45 -11.42 -39.43
N ALA A 14 20.44 -10.55 -39.39
CA ALA A 14 20.28 -9.55 -38.34
C ALA A 14 19.75 -10.25 -37.08
N THR A 15 20.64 -10.50 -36.13
CA THR A 15 20.34 -11.09 -34.83
C THR A 15 19.46 -10.15 -34.02
N LEU A 16 18.19 -10.52 -33.87
CA LEU A 16 17.25 -9.98 -32.88
C LEU A 16 17.77 -10.28 -31.47
N LEU A 17 18.45 -9.32 -30.85
CA LEU A 17 18.61 -9.27 -29.39
C LEU A 17 17.50 -8.38 -28.83
N LEU A 18 16.27 -8.90 -28.78
CA LEU A 18 15.29 -8.40 -27.82
C LEU A 18 15.77 -8.84 -26.44
N GLY A 19 16.42 -7.92 -25.73
CA GLY A 19 16.72 -8.08 -24.33
C GLY A 19 15.42 -8.20 -23.54
N CYS A 20 15.18 -9.37 -22.94
CA CYS A 20 14.36 -9.47 -21.74
C CYS A 20 14.98 -8.57 -20.69
N GLN A 21 14.52 -7.31 -20.62
CA GLN A 21 14.72 -6.51 -19.41
C GLN A 21 13.81 -7.15 -18.36
N PRO A 22 14.35 -7.70 -17.25
CA PRO A 22 13.49 -8.07 -16.14
C PRO A 22 12.71 -6.82 -15.74
N ALA A 23 11.39 -6.93 -15.72
CA ALA A 23 10.55 -5.91 -15.12
C ALA A 23 11.09 -5.69 -13.70
N LEU A 24 11.69 -4.53 -13.47
CA LEU A 24 12.01 -4.08 -12.13
C LEU A 24 10.69 -4.06 -11.37
N ASP A 25 10.51 -5.03 -10.48
CA ASP A 25 9.37 -5.03 -9.58
C ASP A 25 9.40 -3.71 -8.79
N PRO A 26 8.39 -2.83 -8.93
CA PRO A 26 8.36 -1.57 -8.19
C PRO A 26 8.35 -1.79 -6.66
N ALA A 27 8.09 -3.03 -6.21
CA ALA A 27 8.15 -3.42 -4.81
C ALA A 27 9.59 -3.48 -4.22
N THR A 28 10.66 -3.56 -5.03
CA THR A 28 12.04 -3.73 -4.50
C THR A 28 12.73 -2.41 -4.11
N THR A 29 12.08 -1.25 -4.29
CA THR A 29 12.67 0.07 -3.96
C THR A 29 12.20 0.66 -2.63
N ARG A 30 11.50 -0.10 -1.78
CA ARG A 30 11.19 0.33 -0.41
C ARG A 30 12.29 -0.14 0.54
N GLY A 31 12.94 0.83 1.20
CA GLY A 31 14.11 0.59 2.05
C GLY A 31 13.82 -0.10 3.39
N ALA A 32 12.56 -0.15 3.83
CA ALA A 32 12.15 -0.82 5.07
C ALA A 32 11.38 -2.12 4.81
N SER A 33 11.60 -3.12 5.66
CA SER A 33 10.75 -4.32 5.67
C SER A 33 9.38 -4.01 6.30
N GLY A 34 8.39 -4.88 6.07
CA GLY A 34 7.07 -4.68 6.68
C GLY A 34 7.07 -4.73 8.20
N ALA A 35 7.95 -5.51 8.80
CA ALA A 35 8.13 -5.54 10.25
C ALA A 35 8.66 -4.19 10.78
N ASP A 36 9.58 -3.56 10.05
CA ASP A 36 10.13 -2.26 10.42
C ASP A 36 9.06 -1.17 10.35
N CYS A 37 8.24 -1.16 9.30
CA CYS A 37 7.14 -0.21 9.18
C CYS A 37 6.09 -0.37 10.28
N ILE A 38 5.70 -1.60 10.63
CA ILE A 38 4.78 -1.85 11.73
C ILE A 38 5.37 -1.32 13.05
N ALA A 39 6.65 -1.60 13.34
CA ALA A 39 7.30 -1.11 14.54
C ALA A 39 7.35 0.43 14.60
N LEU A 40 7.67 1.09 13.49
CA LEU A 40 7.67 2.55 13.38
C LEU A 40 6.28 3.16 13.59
N PHE A 41 5.23 2.53 13.05
CA PHE A 41 3.85 2.97 13.29
C PHE A 41 3.41 2.76 14.74
N GLN A 42 3.75 1.62 15.36
CA GLN A 42 3.44 1.39 16.77
C GLN A 42 4.12 2.42 17.67
N GLN A 43 5.37 2.79 17.36
CA GLN A 43 6.06 3.86 18.07
C GLN A 43 5.38 5.24 17.85
N TYR A 44 4.96 5.53 16.62
CA TYR A 44 4.16 6.73 16.33
C TYR A 44 2.86 6.76 17.13
N ASP A 45 2.15 5.63 17.22
CA ASP A 45 0.88 5.50 17.92
C ASP A 45 1.03 5.71 19.43
N ILE A 46 2.13 5.24 20.00
CA ILE A 46 2.51 5.52 21.39
C ILE A 46 2.71 7.03 21.59
N LEU A 47 3.52 7.69 20.76
CA LEU A 47 3.80 9.11 20.88
C LEU A 47 2.54 9.97 20.71
N ASP A 48 1.71 9.66 19.71
CA ASP A 48 0.46 10.35 19.43
C ASP A 48 -0.56 10.23 20.58
N ARG A 49 -0.58 9.08 21.27
CA ARG A 49 -1.43 8.88 22.45
C ARG A 49 -1.01 9.74 23.64
N PHE A 50 0.28 9.89 23.88
CA PHE A 50 0.80 10.68 25.00
C PHE A 50 0.92 12.17 24.70
N MET A 51 1.00 12.54 23.43
CA MET A 51 1.15 13.92 22.96
C MET A 51 0.17 14.22 21.82
N PRO A 52 -1.15 14.17 22.09
CA PRO A 52 -2.14 14.32 21.03
C PRO A 52 -2.07 15.71 20.42
N THR A 53 -2.05 15.78 19.09
CA THR A 53 -2.16 17.05 18.38
C THR A 53 -3.54 17.66 18.64
N PRO A 54 -3.63 18.91 19.14
CA PRO A 54 -4.91 19.57 19.39
C PRO A 54 -5.75 19.64 18.13
N ARG A 55 -7.03 19.27 18.23
CA ARG A 55 -7.92 19.12 17.05
C ARG A 55 -8.27 20.43 16.34
N ARG A 56 -8.08 21.62 16.95
CA ARG A 56 -8.57 22.88 16.35
C ARG A 56 -7.71 24.15 16.49
N ASP A 57 -6.89 24.36 17.53
CA ASP A 57 -6.41 25.74 17.82
C ASP A 57 -4.90 25.93 18.06
N ARG A 58 -4.06 24.90 17.92
CA ARG A 58 -2.59 25.07 17.98
C ARG A 58 -1.89 24.22 16.92
N TRP A 59 -1.27 24.91 15.97
CA TRP A 59 -0.51 24.37 14.84
C TRP A 59 0.85 23.76 15.23
N SER A 60 1.15 23.60 16.52
CA SER A 60 2.41 23.00 16.95
C SER A 60 2.24 21.49 17.09
N VAL A 61 2.63 20.75 16.07
CA VAL A 61 2.88 19.31 16.19
C VAL A 61 4.14 19.15 17.05
N PRO A 62 4.14 18.28 18.08
CA PRO A 62 5.34 18.00 18.87
C PRO A 62 6.50 17.59 17.94
N PRO A 63 7.71 18.16 18.11
CA PRO A 63 8.86 17.84 17.26
C PRO A 63 9.18 16.33 17.22
N GLU A 64 8.97 15.62 18.32
CA GLU A 64 9.17 14.17 18.41
C GLU A 64 8.20 13.41 17.50
N LEU A 65 6.94 13.84 17.45
CA LEU A 65 5.92 13.25 16.59
C LEU A 65 6.19 13.56 15.11
N MET A 66 6.68 14.77 14.81
CA MET A 66 7.14 15.15 13.47
C MET A 66 8.31 14.30 13.00
N ARG A 67 9.34 14.14 13.84
CA ARG A 67 10.50 13.30 13.54
C ARG A 67 10.11 11.84 13.29
N GLN A 68 9.18 11.30 14.08
CA GLN A 68 8.68 9.95 13.87
C GLN A 68 7.91 9.84 12.53
N ALA A 69 7.12 10.86 12.17
CA ALA A 69 6.46 10.91 10.88
C ALA A 69 7.45 11.01 9.71
N GLU A 70 8.57 11.70 9.87
CA GLU A 70 9.65 11.77 8.88
C GLU A 70 10.30 10.39 8.70
N TRP A 71 10.65 9.69 9.79
CA TRP A 71 11.18 8.33 9.71
C TRP A 71 10.25 7.34 9.00
N LEU A 72 8.93 7.46 9.22
CA LEU A 72 7.94 6.66 8.50
C LEU A 72 7.96 6.94 6.98
N ARG A 73 8.17 8.20 6.57
CA ARG A 73 8.24 8.55 5.15
C ARG A 73 9.55 8.15 4.52
N ASP A 74 10.66 8.44 5.18
CA ASP A 74 12.02 8.11 4.72
C ASP A 74 12.22 6.59 4.65
N GLY A 75 11.58 5.83 5.55
CA GLY A 75 11.54 4.37 5.52
C GLY A 75 10.65 3.80 4.40
N GLY A 76 9.88 4.62 3.68
CA GLY A 76 8.96 4.15 2.64
C GLY A 76 7.73 3.44 3.20
N CYS A 77 7.30 3.79 4.42
CA CYS A 77 6.12 3.19 5.07
C CYS A 77 4.80 3.89 4.69
N VAL A 78 4.85 4.92 3.85
CA VAL A 78 3.66 5.58 3.29
C VAL A 78 3.36 5.04 1.90
N THR A 79 2.08 4.91 1.60
CA THR A 79 1.55 4.48 0.31
C THR A 79 1.40 5.69 -0.61
N LEU A 80 2.11 5.67 -1.73
CA LEU A 80 2.10 6.70 -2.75
C LEU A 80 0.99 6.43 -3.77
N SER A 81 0.60 7.46 -4.53
CA SER A 81 -0.43 7.31 -5.57
C SER A 81 -0.07 6.26 -6.63
N ALA A 82 1.23 6.10 -6.92
CA ALA A 82 1.75 5.08 -7.83
C ALA A 82 1.56 3.65 -7.29
N ASP A 83 1.60 3.46 -5.97
CA ASP A 83 1.35 2.16 -5.35
C ASP A 83 -0.13 1.76 -5.48
N LEU A 84 -1.02 2.76 -5.51
CA LEU A 84 -2.47 2.58 -5.68
C LEU A 84 -2.91 2.60 -7.14
N ALA A 85 -1.99 2.64 -8.10
CA ALA A 85 -2.34 2.68 -9.52
C ALA A 85 -3.07 1.39 -9.93
N GLY A 86 -4.21 1.52 -10.60
CA GLY A 86 -5.03 0.37 -11.03
C GLY A 86 -5.93 -0.24 -9.95
N MET A 87 -5.96 0.33 -8.73
CA MET A 87 -6.84 -0.12 -7.65
C MET A 87 -8.32 -0.15 -8.06
N GLU A 88 -8.76 0.78 -8.89
CA GLU A 88 -10.13 0.87 -9.42
C GLU A 88 -10.48 -0.25 -10.40
N ASP A 89 -9.50 -0.82 -11.07
CA ASP A 89 -9.68 -1.87 -12.08
C ASP A 89 -9.71 -3.27 -11.46
N LEU A 90 -9.39 -3.38 -10.17
CA LEU A 90 -9.40 -4.65 -9.44
C LEU A 90 -10.83 -5.20 -9.28
N PRO A 91 -11.03 -6.52 -9.47
CA PRO A 91 -12.35 -7.12 -9.32
C PRO A 91 -12.90 -6.93 -7.90
N VAL A 92 -14.14 -6.44 -7.80
CA VAL A 92 -14.81 -6.23 -6.52
C VAL A 92 -15.37 -7.56 -6.02
N VAL A 93 -14.59 -8.23 -5.17
CA VAL A 93 -15.04 -9.43 -4.44
C VAL A 93 -15.41 -9.02 -3.02
N PRO A 94 -16.69 -9.15 -2.61
CA PRO A 94 -17.10 -8.84 -1.24
C PRO A 94 -16.34 -9.68 -0.22
N VAL A 95 -15.89 -9.05 0.86
CA VAL A 95 -15.31 -9.78 1.99
C VAL A 95 -16.42 -10.41 2.81
N SER A 96 -16.36 -11.73 2.96
CA SER A 96 -17.33 -12.50 3.73
C SER A 96 -16.95 -12.60 5.20
N ASP A 97 -17.94 -12.48 6.10
CA ASP A 97 -17.79 -12.91 7.49
C ASP A 97 -17.77 -14.44 7.57
N SER A 98 -16.60 -15.02 7.87
CA SER A 98 -16.42 -16.48 7.92
C SER A 98 -15.38 -16.91 8.95
N GLY A 99 -15.42 -18.20 9.33
CA GLY A 99 -14.51 -18.76 10.31
C GLY A 99 -14.86 -18.42 11.76
N ALA A 100 -13.88 -18.54 12.66
CA ALA A 100 -14.07 -18.29 14.08
C ALA A 100 -14.39 -16.81 14.34
N ALA A 101 -15.30 -16.56 15.30
CA ALA A 101 -15.53 -15.22 15.81
C ALA A 101 -14.28 -14.70 16.51
N VAL A 102 -13.98 -13.42 16.32
CA VAL A 102 -12.86 -12.71 16.98
C VAL A 102 -13.40 -11.45 17.67
N PRO A 103 -12.69 -10.90 18.67
CA PRO A 103 -13.03 -9.58 19.19
C PRO A 103 -13.10 -8.53 18.06
N PRO A 104 -14.02 -7.55 18.13
CA PRO A 104 -14.12 -6.49 17.12
C PRO A 104 -12.76 -5.81 16.89
N THR A 105 -12.18 -6.01 15.71
CA THR A 105 -10.79 -5.62 15.43
C THR A 105 -10.75 -4.68 14.23
N THR A 106 -9.97 -3.62 14.32
CA THR A 106 -9.72 -2.70 13.19
C THR A 106 -8.34 -3.00 12.61
N ILE A 107 -8.19 -2.88 11.29
CA ILE A 107 -6.90 -2.98 10.60
C ILE A 107 -6.47 -1.58 10.19
N HIS A 108 -5.23 -1.19 10.49
CA HIS A 108 -4.58 -0.08 9.81
C HIS A 108 -4.01 -0.62 8.50
N VAL A 109 -4.56 -0.17 7.38
CA VAL A 109 -4.18 -0.71 6.05
C VAL A 109 -2.99 0.02 5.47
N GLY A 110 -2.84 1.32 5.76
CA GLY A 110 -1.67 2.11 5.38
C GLY A 110 -1.90 3.61 5.51
N VAL A 111 -1.00 4.39 4.91
CA VAL A 111 -1.04 5.86 4.95
C VAL A 111 -0.99 6.40 3.55
N VAL A 112 -1.94 7.27 3.21
CA VAL A 112 -1.95 8.01 1.94
C VAL A 112 -1.62 9.48 2.19
N THR A 113 -1.05 10.14 1.19
CA THR A 113 -0.55 11.53 1.33
C THR A 113 -1.47 12.57 0.69
N THR A 114 -2.46 12.15 -0.09
CA THR A 114 -3.41 13.03 -0.78
C THR A 114 -4.85 12.76 -0.32
N SER A 115 -5.75 13.72 -0.54
CA SER A 115 -7.19 13.53 -0.21
C SER A 115 -7.89 12.68 -1.27
N GLU A 116 -7.39 12.73 -2.50
CA GLU A 116 -7.86 11.94 -3.63
C GLU A 116 -7.60 10.45 -3.39
N ASP A 117 -6.38 10.08 -3.01
CA ASP A 117 -6.03 8.68 -2.70
C ASP A 117 -6.80 8.16 -1.48
N ASP A 118 -7.06 9.02 -0.50
CA ASP A 118 -7.92 8.68 0.64
C ASP A 118 -9.35 8.34 0.20
N ALA A 119 -9.94 9.19 -0.64
CA ALA A 119 -11.28 8.96 -1.15
C ALA A 119 -11.35 7.70 -2.05
N ARG A 120 -10.31 7.45 -2.86
CA ARG A 120 -10.18 6.24 -3.67
C ARG A 120 -10.10 4.99 -2.81
N ALA A 121 -9.26 4.99 -1.79
CA ALA A 121 -9.08 3.87 -0.87
C ALA A 121 -10.38 3.55 -0.10
N ASN A 122 -11.06 4.56 0.45
CA ASN A 122 -12.32 4.34 1.15
C ASN A 122 -13.39 3.70 0.23
N ARG A 123 -13.56 4.22 -1.00
CA ARG A 123 -14.50 3.62 -1.98
C ARG A 123 -14.14 2.18 -2.33
N TYR A 124 -12.85 1.89 -2.50
CA TYR A 124 -12.37 0.54 -2.83
C TYR A 124 -12.75 -0.49 -1.76
N PHE A 125 -12.59 -0.15 -0.48
CA PHE A 125 -12.96 -1.03 0.64
C PHE A 125 -14.48 -1.10 0.83
N GLU A 126 -15.18 0.03 0.73
CA GLU A 126 -16.65 0.10 0.81
C GLU A 126 -17.32 -0.77 -0.26
N ALA A 127 -16.81 -0.78 -1.49
CA ALA A 127 -17.30 -1.63 -2.57
C ALA A 127 -17.20 -3.14 -2.23
N ARG A 128 -16.26 -3.52 -1.37
CA ARG A 128 -16.07 -4.90 -0.87
C ARG A 128 -16.88 -5.20 0.38
N GLY A 129 -17.79 -4.31 0.80
CA GLY A 129 -18.61 -4.46 1.99
C GLY A 129 -17.88 -4.15 3.29
N LEU A 130 -16.70 -3.53 3.22
CA LEU A 130 -15.90 -3.19 4.38
C LEU A 130 -16.15 -1.75 4.80
N ARG A 131 -16.32 -1.49 6.10
CA ARG A 131 -16.31 -0.12 6.62
C ARG A 131 -14.88 0.41 6.62
N ALA A 132 -14.63 1.45 5.83
CA ALA A 132 -13.37 2.18 5.82
C ALA A 132 -13.52 3.58 6.42
N PHE A 133 -12.45 4.08 7.03
CA PHE A 133 -12.36 5.46 7.51
C PHE A 133 -10.90 5.89 7.63
N SER A 134 -10.67 7.19 7.66
CA SER A 134 -9.31 7.72 7.71
C SER A 134 -9.13 8.82 8.74
N ILE A 135 -7.93 8.87 9.34
CA ILE A 135 -7.55 9.86 10.34
C ILE A 135 -6.36 10.65 9.81
N GLY A 136 -6.55 11.96 9.63
CA GLY A 136 -5.46 12.87 9.28
C GLY A 136 -4.46 13.01 10.42
N LYS A 137 -3.18 12.93 10.06
CA LYS A 137 -2.03 13.06 10.95
C LYS A 137 -1.07 14.11 10.40
N PRO A 138 -0.92 15.26 11.08
CA PRO A 138 0.03 16.30 10.67
C PRO A 138 1.43 15.74 10.46
N GLY A 139 2.10 16.24 9.42
CA GLY A 139 3.30 15.58 8.91
C GLY A 139 2.89 14.32 8.13
N LEU A 140 2.60 13.22 8.80
CA LEU A 140 2.52 11.89 8.21
C LEU A 140 1.62 11.75 6.96
N GLY A 141 0.39 12.26 6.98
CA GLY A 141 -0.60 12.05 5.93
C GLY A 141 -1.96 11.63 6.50
N ARG A 142 -2.70 10.78 5.80
CA ARG A 142 -3.99 10.23 6.24
C ARG A 142 -3.86 8.73 6.44
N ARG A 143 -4.04 8.28 7.68
CA ARG A 143 -4.02 6.86 8.02
C ARG A 143 -5.36 6.26 7.68
N VAL A 144 -5.36 5.20 6.88
CA VAL A 144 -6.56 4.50 6.42
C VAL A 144 -6.78 3.27 7.29
N TYR A 145 -8.02 3.05 7.69
CA TYR A 145 -8.43 1.94 8.55
C TYR A 145 -9.64 1.22 7.98
N VAL A 146 -9.73 -0.07 8.28
CA VAL A 146 -10.86 -0.93 7.94
C VAL A 146 -11.36 -1.65 9.18
N GLY A 147 -12.65 -1.55 9.47
CA GLY A 147 -13.31 -2.27 10.56
C GLY A 147 -14.42 -1.48 11.27
N PRO A 148 -14.93 -2.00 12.40
CA PRO A 148 -14.48 -3.21 13.08
C PRO A 148 -14.86 -4.51 12.33
N LEU A 149 -14.01 -5.53 12.43
CA LEU A 149 -14.17 -6.86 11.84
C LEU A 149 -14.36 -7.89 12.96
N GLY A 150 -15.34 -8.79 12.80
CA GLY A 150 -15.78 -9.71 13.86
C GLY A 150 -15.45 -11.19 13.64
N THR A 151 -14.82 -11.53 12.52
CA THR A 151 -14.49 -12.92 12.16
C THR A 151 -13.07 -13.04 11.62
N ALA A 152 -12.46 -14.22 11.77
CA ALA A 152 -11.12 -14.50 11.24
C ALA A 152 -11.06 -14.36 9.71
N GLY A 153 -12.11 -14.78 9.00
CA GLY A 153 -12.23 -14.65 7.56
C GLY A 153 -12.36 -13.20 7.10
N ALA A 154 -13.10 -12.36 7.83
CA ALA A 154 -13.18 -10.94 7.51
C ALA A 154 -11.84 -10.21 7.73
N LEU A 155 -11.09 -10.58 8.77
CA LEU A 155 -9.74 -10.07 9.01
C LEU A 155 -8.77 -10.41 7.87
N GLU A 156 -8.72 -11.68 7.49
CA GLU A 156 -7.84 -12.11 6.40
C GLU A 156 -8.27 -11.52 5.05
N GLY A 157 -9.58 -11.50 4.77
CA GLY A 157 -10.12 -10.90 3.54
C GLY A 157 -9.84 -9.40 3.43
N ALA A 158 -9.98 -8.64 4.53
CA ALA A 158 -9.63 -7.23 4.55
C ALA A 158 -8.12 -7.01 4.38
N ARG A 159 -7.28 -7.86 4.98
CA ARG A 159 -5.82 -7.81 4.83
C ARG A 159 -5.41 -8.08 3.38
N GLN A 160 -5.99 -9.10 2.74
CA GLN A 160 -5.72 -9.42 1.34
C GLN A 160 -6.20 -8.29 0.41
N ALA A 161 -7.40 -7.78 0.62
CA ALA A 161 -7.93 -6.66 -0.16
C ALA A 161 -7.01 -5.42 -0.09
N ALA A 162 -6.40 -5.17 1.07
CA ALA A 162 -5.43 -4.08 1.23
C ALA A 162 -4.14 -4.34 0.44
N LEU A 163 -3.59 -5.56 0.51
CA LEU A 163 -2.40 -5.94 -0.27
C LEU A 163 -2.64 -5.84 -1.77
N GLU A 164 -3.79 -6.32 -2.26
CA GLU A 164 -4.21 -6.22 -3.66
C GLU A 164 -4.31 -4.77 -4.14
N ALA A 165 -4.81 -3.88 -3.29
CA ALA A 165 -4.87 -2.44 -3.56
C ALA A 165 -3.51 -1.73 -3.55
N GLY A 166 -2.42 -2.43 -3.23
CA GLY A 166 -1.06 -1.87 -3.19
C GLY A 166 -0.62 -1.36 -1.80
N PHE A 167 -1.45 -1.53 -0.76
CA PHE A 167 -1.01 -1.23 0.61
C PHE A 167 -0.05 -2.31 1.10
N ALA A 168 1.15 -1.91 1.49
CA ALA A 168 2.24 -2.86 1.72
C ALA A 168 2.15 -3.62 3.05
N TYR A 169 1.66 -2.97 4.11
CA TYR A 169 1.85 -3.45 5.48
C TYR A 169 0.57 -3.34 6.33
N PRO A 170 -0.56 -3.93 5.92
CA PRO A 170 -1.78 -3.93 6.74
C PRO A 170 -1.57 -4.73 8.03
N TYR A 171 -1.93 -4.17 9.18
CA TYR A 171 -1.86 -4.85 10.48
C TYR A 171 -3.05 -4.54 11.39
N PRO A 172 -3.47 -5.51 12.24
CA PRO A 172 -4.50 -5.25 13.25
C PRO A 172 -4.04 -4.22 14.28
N ILE A 173 -4.89 -3.25 14.58
CA ILE A 173 -4.72 -2.37 15.74
C ILE A 173 -5.57 -2.92 16.89
N GLY A 174 -4.94 -3.17 18.03
CA GLY A 174 -5.65 -3.57 19.25
C GLY A 174 -6.51 -2.43 19.78
N ASN A 175 -7.73 -2.75 20.22
CA ASN A 175 -8.56 -1.82 21.01
C ASN A 175 -7.97 -1.63 22.42
#